data_AF-A0ABD3N6K6-F1
#
_entry.id   AF-A0ABD3N6K6-F1
#
_cell.length_a   1.000
_cell.length_b   1.000
_cell.length_c   1.000
_cell.angle_alpha   90.00
_cell.angle_beta   90.00
_cell.angle_gamma   90.00
#
_symmetry.space_group_name_H-M   'P 1'
#
loop_
_entity.id
_entity.type
_entity.pdbx_description
1 polymer ?
#
loop_
_entity_poly.entity_id
_entity_poly.type
_entity_poly.pdbx_seq_one_letter_code
_entity_poly.pdbx_strand_id
1 'polypeptide(L)'
;MSSDGPYTRQRAGGGGGSGGYGGSGYPGAGQGGGGGGTAPQGYGGAAPGYGQGGYAGASQYSAPAPGGGYGGYGGGGGGGYAVNESFNPEGSFDHQGDASKKKGGKKSMALQALNKNVIMWAGFFTASLFVYFVVSGRDFSFLMTYGAMSRMFGFGILNLKTFTSRRATGISIKTLQLYSLVFFFRLTSIIRHEGYLPYDKSGDWLYHVIEFMSLVFTASALWGCMVPFKSTYQSDVDKFGEMNVPPGFGAVYLAVPVLLLALVVHPNLNSDFLSDCAWTYAMYLESLALVPQLFMFQKQTSGVVELLTAHFVAALGFGRVMEFMFWVYSYHELQTKNGSKMPGYLALFSQFMQLVLMLDFFWYYYLAVKNATPLVLPSHGNAMGMV
;
A
#
# COMPACT_ATOMS: atom_id res chain seq x y z
N MET A 1 10.49 44.49 -4.00
CA MET A 1 10.13 43.99 -2.65
C MET A 1 9.97 42.49 -2.77
N SER A 2 10.65 41.72 -1.92
CA SER A 2 10.91 40.28 -2.13
C SER A 2 9.66 39.41 -1.98
N SER A 3 9.69 38.25 -2.65
CA SER A 3 8.58 37.29 -2.76
C SER A 3 8.80 36.04 -1.90
N ASP A 4 9.28 36.22 -0.68
CA ASP A 4 9.54 35.11 0.24
C ASP A 4 8.26 34.73 0.99
N GLY A 5 7.66 33.59 0.60
CA GLY A 5 6.53 32.99 1.31
C GLY A 5 6.95 32.44 2.68
N PRO A 6 6.05 32.41 3.68
CA PRO A 6 6.38 32.25 5.10
C PRO A 6 6.90 30.86 5.54
N TYR A 7 7.21 29.95 4.61
CA TYR A 7 7.60 28.56 4.90
C TYR A 7 8.99 28.17 4.37
N THR A 8 9.82 29.12 3.91
CA THR A 8 11.23 28.81 3.59
C THR A 8 12.04 28.61 4.87
N ARG A 9 12.56 27.39 5.07
CA ARG A 9 13.39 27.01 6.23
C ARG A 9 14.76 27.70 6.22
N GLN A 10 14.83 28.97 6.65
CA GLN A 10 16.11 29.61 6.92
C GLN A 10 16.76 29.01 8.16
N ARG A 11 17.84 28.27 7.96
CA ARG A 11 18.67 27.74 9.05
C ARG A 11 19.40 28.91 9.72
N ALA A 12 19.01 29.24 10.95
CA ALA A 12 19.75 30.20 11.77
C ALA A 12 21.19 29.70 11.98
N GLY A 13 22.15 30.36 11.32
CA GLY A 13 23.57 30.06 11.50
C GLY A 13 24.02 30.46 12.90
N GLY A 14 24.50 29.48 13.68
CA GLY A 14 25.07 29.73 15.00
C GLY A 14 26.29 30.65 14.90
N GLY A 15 26.31 31.70 15.71
CA GLY A 15 27.41 32.66 15.71
C GLY A 15 28.72 32.09 16.28
N GLY A 16 29.82 32.34 15.59
CA GLY A 16 31.18 32.25 16.09
C GLY A 16 31.95 33.46 15.56
N GLY A 17 32.39 34.35 16.45
CA GLY A 17 32.93 35.66 16.07
C GLY A 17 34.45 35.79 16.13
N SER A 18 34.91 37.00 15.79
CA SER A 18 36.27 37.54 15.90
C SER A 18 37.23 37.29 14.72
N GLY A 19 38.00 38.33 14.37
CA GLY A 19 39.12 38.25 13.41
C GLY A 19 39.01 39.16 12.18
N GLY A 20 38.86 40.47 12.36
CA GLY A 20 38.94 41.42 11.24
C GLY A 20 40.38 41.93 11.02
N TYR A 21 40.80 42.04 9.76
CA TYR A 21 41.89 42.94 9.30
C TYR A 21 41.57 43.43 7.88
N GLY A 22 42.03 44.66 7.58
CA GLY A 22 41.84 45.39 6.31
C GLY A 22 42.40 44.68 5.07
N GLY A 23 42.29 45.25 3.87
CA GLY A 23 42.04 46.65 3.48
C GLY A 23 42.79 46.92 2.17
N SER A 24 42.36 47.91 1.37
CA SER A 24 42.80 48.20 -0.02
C SER A 24 42.45 47.10 -1.06
N GLY A 25 42.25 47.40 -2.36
CA GLY A 25 42.10 48.71 -3.02
C GLY A 25 42.63 48.73 -4.47
N TYR A 26 41.75 49.01 -5.43
CA TYR A 26 42.04 49.45 -6.82
C TYR A 26 42.60 48.40 -7.84
N PRO A 27 42.48 48.61 -9.18
CA PRO A 27 41.82 47.59 -10.02
C PRO A 27 42.41 47.37 -11.44
N GLY A 28 41.77 46.46 -12.20
CA GLY A 28 41.35 46.72 -13.58
C GLY A 28 42.37 46.71 -14.74
N ALA A 29 42.41 45.60 -15.49
CA ALA A 29 42.64 45.51 -16.95
C ALA A 29 42.30 44.06 -17.40
N GLY A 30 41.84 43.76 -18.61
CA GLY A 30 41.53 44.62 -19.76
C GLY A 30 40.57 43.90 -20.73
N GLN A 31 40.17 44.60 -21.79
CA GLN A 31 39.07 44.23 -22.69
C GLN A 31 39.58 43.77 -24.07
N GLY A 32 38.95 42.77 -24.67
CA GLY A 32 39.14 42.37 -26.07
C GLY A 32 38.39 41.06 -26.41
N GLY A 33 37.80 40.87 -27.60
CA GLY A 33 37.65 41.81 -28.72
C GLY A 33 37.61 41.11 -30.09
N GLY A 34 36.45 40.58 -30.50
CA GLY A 34 36.23 39.94 -31.81
C GLY A 34 36.91 38.57 -32.00
N GLY A 35 36.52 37.72 -32.96
CA GLY A 35 35.39 37.79 -33.89
C GLY A 35 35.64 36.95 -35.17
N GLY A 36 34.67 36.11 -35.56
CA GLY A 36 34.53 35.61 -36.94
C GLY A 36 35.19 34.27 -37.34
N GLY A 37 34.35 33.27 -37.62
CA GLY A 37 34.32 32.70 -38.99
C GLY A 37 34.95 31.33 -39.29
N THR A 38 34.15 30.54 -40.04
CA THR A 38 34.48 29.44 -40.98
C THR A 38 34.41 27.97 -40.51
N ALA A 39 33.54 27.23 -41.21
CA ALA A 39 33.62 25.79 -41.44
C ALA A 39 34.26 25.55 -42.83
N PRO A 40 34.66 24.31 -43.19
CA PRO A 40 33.71 23.45 -43.92
C PRO A 40 33.85 21.91 -43.70
N GLN A 41 32.86 21.15 -44.19
CA GLN A 41 32.87 19.79 -44.81
C GLN A 41 33.88 18.69 -44.31
N GLY A 42 33.55 17.39 -44.23
CA GLY A 42 32.37 16.61 -44.64
C GLY A 42 32.78 15.28 -45.31
N TYR A 43 32.18 14.14 -44.94
CA TYR A 43 32.23 12.78 -45.58
C TYR A 43 31.30 11.85 -44.75
N GLY A 44 30.56 10.86 -45.27
CA GLY A 44 30.25 10.47 -46.65
C GLY A 44 29.81 8.98 -46.77
N GLY A 45 28.59 8.71 -47.24
CA GLY A 45 28.06 7.36 -47.59
C GLY A 45 27.77 6.39 -46.41
N ALA A 46 27.15 5.21 -46.60
CA ALA A 46 26.20 4.70 -47.61
C ALA A 46 25.69 3.30 -47.15
N ALA A 47 24.46 2.91 -47.53
CA ALA A 47 23.96 1.51 -47.48
C ALA A 47 24.11 0.86 -48.90
N PRO A 48 23.66 -0.39 -49.23
CA PRO A 48 22.95 -1.43 -48.44
C PRO A 48 23.40 -2.92 -48.73
N GLY A 49 22.71 -3.93 -48.15
CA GLY A 49 22.36 -5.17 -48.90
C GLY A 49 22.70 -6.59 -48.37
N TYR A 50 21.65 -7.42 -48.23
CA TYR A 50 21.48 -8.87 -48.59
C TYR A 50 22.37 -10.05 -48.09
N GLY A 51 21.71 -11.22 -47.94
CA GLY A 51 22.27 -12.60 -47.78
C GLY A 51 22.02 -13.20 -46.38
N GLN A 52 21.10 -14.13 -46.10
CA GLN A 52 20.71 -15.44 -46.68
C GLN A 52 21.62 -16.64 -46.28
N GLY A 53 21.00 -17.66 -45.67
CA GLY A 53 21.60 -18.95 -45.28
C GLY A 53 21.39 -19.25 -43.78
N GLY A 54 20.93 -20.42 -43.32
CA GLY A 54 20.58 -21.66 -44.02
C GLY A 54 21.04 -22.88 -43.21
N TYR A 55 20.22 -23.95 -43.15
CA TYR A 55 20.46 -25.23 -42.44
C TYR A 55 20.45 -25.19 -40.89
N ALA A 56 20.18 -26.29 -40.18
CA ALA A 56 19.27 -27.43 -40.36
C ALA A 56 19.32 -28.29 -39.07
N GLY A 57 18.23 -28.96 -38.68
CA GLY A 57 18.24 -29.84 -37.50
C GLY A 57 16.86 -30.29 -37.08
N ALA A 58 16.31 -31.30 -37.77
CA ALA A 58 14.96 -31.83 -37.54
C ALA A 58 14.98 -33.23 -36.91
N SER A 59 14.12 -33.43 -35.91
CA SER A 59 13.62 -34.71 -35.38
C SER A 59 12.60 -34.38 -34.26
N GLN A 60 11.27 -34.59 -34.33
CA GLN A 60 10.45 -35.57 -35.06
C GLN A 60 10.93 -37.01 -34.79
N TYR A 61 10.16 -38.01 -34.35
CA TYR A 61 8.71 -38.21 -34.07
C TYR A 61 8.58 -39.15 -32.83
N SER A 62 7.43 -39.50 -32.21
CA SER A 62 6.01 -39.23 -32.46
C SER A 62 5.17 -39.37 -31.16
N ALA A 63 3.86 -39.18 -31.26
CA ALA A 63 2.86 -39.91 -30.47
C ALA A 63 2.09 -40.90 -31.37
N PRO A 64 1.50 -41.96 -30.81
CA PRO A 64 0.16 -42.37 -31.29
C PRO A 64 -0.81 -42.76 -30.16
N ALA A 65 -2.10 -42.57 -30.44
CA ALA A 65 -3.24 -43.20 -29.76
C ALA A 65 -3.93 -44.16 -30.78
N PRO A 66 -5.11 -44.76 -30.52
CA PRO A 66 -5.70 -45.31 -29.28
C PRO A 66 -6.07 -46.81 -29.44
N GLY A 67 -6.52 -47.52 -28.38
CA GLY A 67 -7.25 -48.79 -28.59
C GLY A 67 -7.51 -49.70 -27.38
N GLY A 68 -8.79 -49.95 -27.08
CA GLY A 68 -9.38 -51.30 -26.90
C GLY A 68 -9.11 -52.16 -25.64
N GLY A 69 -10.14 -52.30 -24.78
CA GLY A 69 -10.83 -53.59 -24.61
C GLY A 69 -10.51 -54.54 -23.42
N TYR A 70 -11.57 -54.84 -22.66
CA TYR A 70 -11.84 -56.09 -21.89
C TYR A 70 -11.05 -56.45 -20.61
N GLY A 71 -11.81 -56.95 -19.62
CA GLY A 71 -11.31 -57.75 -18.48
C GLY A 71 -11.96 -57.39 -17.14
N GLY A 72 -12.80 -58.28 -16.58
CA GLY A 72 -13.39 -58.08 -15.25
C GLY A 72 -13.60 -59.39 -14.48
N TYR A 73 -13.59 -59.28 -13.15
CA TYR A 73 -14.02 -60.23 -12.09
C TYR A 73 -14.44 -59.32 -10.91
N GLY A 74 -15.57 -59.47 -10.20
CA GLY A 74 -16.13 -60.65 -9.53
C GLY A 74 -15.87 -60.50 -8.02
N GLY A 75 -16.83 -60.00 -7.21
CA GLY A 75 -17.70 -60.80 -6.32
C GLY A 75 -17.01 -61.20 -4.99
N GLY A 76 -17.60 -61.24 -3.79
CA GLY A 76 -18.95 -60.93 -3.28
C GLY A 76 -19.11 -61.45 -1.82
N GLY A 77 -20.16 -61.03 -1.09
CA GLY A 77 -20.53 -61.55 0.26
C GLY A 77 -19.69 -61.04 1.45
N GLY A 78 -20.17 -61.06 2.70
CA GLY A 78 -21.50 -61.43 3.23
C GLY A 78 -21.42 -61.98 4.67
N GLY A 79 -22.35 -61.57 5.56
CA GLY A 79 -22.47 -62.06 6.95
C GLY A 79 -21.79 -61.16 8.01
N GLY A 80 -22.43 -60.76 9.12
CA GLY A 80 -23.77 -61.05 9.60
C GLY A 80 -23.82 -62.05 10.76
N TYR A 81 -23.57 -61.57 11.98
CA TYR A 81 -23.87 -62.29 13.22
C TYR A 81 -24.54 -61.34 14.21
N ALA A 82 -25.80 -61.62 14.53
CA ALA A 82 -26.50 -61.03 15.66
C ALA A 82 -26.35 -61.94 16.88
N VAL A 83 -26.16 -61.35 18.05
CA VAL A 83 -26.42 -62.02 19.33
C VAL A 83 -27.45 -61.16 20.07
N ASN A 84 -28.42 -61.84 20.67
CA ASN A 84 -29.64 -61.28 21.23
C ASN A 84 -29.54 -61.38 22.76
N GLU A 85 -29.70 -60.28 23.50
CA GLU A 85 -29.86 -60.36 24.96
C GLU A 85 -30.82 -59.29 25.52
N SER A 86 -31.94 -59.81 26.01
CA SER A 86 -32.76 -59.34 27.14
C SER A 86 -32.98 -57.84 27.38
N PHE A 87 -34.24 -57.45 27.15
CA PHE A 87 -34.94 -56.31 27.74
C PHE A 87 -34.97 -56.36 29.28
N ASN A 88 -34.63 -55.25 29.95
CA ASN A 88 -35.23 -54.84 31.22
C ASN A 88 -35.23 -53.29 31.31
N PRO A 89 -36.29 -52.63 31.77
CA PRO A 89 -36.40 -51.17 31.76
C PRO A 89 -35.90 -50.53 33.07
N GLU A 90 -36.07 -49.20 33.15
CA GLU A 90 -35.69 -48.28 34.25
C GLU A 90 -34.22 -47.81 34.26
N GLY A 91 -34.05 -46.53 33.93
CA GLY A 91 -32.76 -45.88 33.75
C GLY A 91 -32.91 -44.53 33.06
N SER A 92 -33.61 -43.57 33.69
CA SER A 92 -33.81 -42.23 33.16
C SER A 92 -32.49 -41.45 33.10
N PHE A 93 -31.81 -41.47 31.96
CA PHE A 93 -30.62 -40.67 31.71
C PHE A 93 -30.99 -39.24 31.32
N ASP A 94 -30.76 -38.30 32.23
CA ASP A 94 -30.93 -36.86 32.00
C ASP A 94 -29.96 -36.33 30.94
N HIS A 95 -30.42 -36.22 29.69
CA HIS A 95 -29.66 -35.61 28.61
C HIS A 95 -29.72 -34.06 28.62
N GLN A 96 -29.54 -33.45 29.80
CA GLN A 96 -29.64 -31.99 30.01
C GLN A 96 -28.29 -31.32 30.34
N GLY A 97 -27.17 -31.83 29.80
CA GLY A 97 -25.81 -31.46 30.23
C GLY A 97 -24.95 -30.56 29.34
N ASP A 98 -25.11 -30.56 28.00
CA ASP A 98 -24.03 -30.11 27.09
C ASP A 98 -24.34 -28.85 26.22
N ALA A 99 -25.55 -28.31 26.29
CA ALA A 99 -25.93 -27.12 25.51
C ALA A 99 -25.39 -25.79 26.10
N SER A 100 -25.13 -25.73 27.41
CA SER A 100 -24.71 -24.49 28.10
C SER A 100 -23.21 -24.20 27.95
N LYS A 101 -22.35 -25.22 28.10
CA LYS A 101 -20.88 -25.08 27.98
C LYS A 101 -20.44 -24.53 26.62
N LYS A 102 -21.06 -24.98 25.51
CA LYS A 102 -20.78 -24.49 24.15
C LYS A 102 -21.17 -23.01 23.94
N LYS A 103 -22.15 -22.47 24.66
CA LYS A 103 -22.54 -21.04 24.60
C LYS A 103 -21.58 -20.15 25.40
N GLY A 104 -21.10 -20.61 26.56
CA GLY A 104 -20.14 -19.86 27.38
C GLY A 104 -18.77 -19.66 26.70
N GLY A 105 -18.20 -20.72 26.12
CA GLY A 105 -16.89 -20.66 25.46
C GLY A 105 -16.83 -19.68 24.29
N LYS A 106 -17.89 -19.62 23.46
CA LYS A 106 -17.96 -18.70 22.31
C LYS A 106 -18.00 -17.22 22.74
N LYS A 107 -18.77 -16.89 23.77
CA LYS A 107 -18.79 -15.51 24.33
C LYS A 107 -17.44 -15.13 24.94
N SER A 108 -16.77 -16.05 25.64
CA SER A 108 -15.45 -15.80 26.23
C SER A 108 -14.38 -15.52 25.15
N MET A 109 -14.30 -16.33 24.09
CA MET A 109 -13.33 -16.11 23.01
C MET A 109 -13.59 -14.81 22.23
N ALA A 110 -14.86 -14.48 21.95
CA ALA A 110 -15.21 -13.21 21.30
C ALA A 110 -14.80 -11.99 22.15
N LEU A 111 -15.05 -12.04 23.46
CA LEU A 111 -14.63 -11.00 24.40
C LEU A 111 -13.10 -10.87 24.49
N GLN A 112 -12.37 -12.00 24.52
CA GLN A 112 -10.91 -11.99 24.51
C GLN A 112 -10.32 -11.43 23.21
N ALA A 113 -10.93 -11.71 22.06
CA ALA A 113 -10.53 -11.13 20.77
C ALA A 113 -10.81 -9.62 20.73
N LEU A 114 -11.99 -9.19 21.18
CA LEU A 114 -12.36 -7.78 21.30
C LEU A 114 -11.34 -7.01 22.18
N ASN A 115 -11.01 -7.57 23.35
CA ASN A 115 -10.03 -6.96 24.25
C ASN A 115 -8.65 -6.80 23.59
N LYS A 116 -8.17 -7.80 22.82
CA LYS A 116 -6.90 -7.69 22.09
C LYS A 116 -6.90 -6.58 21.03
N ASN A 117 -7.99 -6.43 20.30
CA ASN A 117 -8.12 -5.38 19.27
C ASN A 117 -8.18 -3.98 19.90
N VAL A 118 -8.95 -3.83 20.98
CA VAL A 118 -9.04 -2.57 21.73
C VAL A 118 -7.68 -2.17 22.30
N ILE A 119 -6.93 -3.11 22.90
CA ILE A 119 -5.57 -2.87 23.40
C ILE A 119 -4.63 -2.44 22.26
N MET A 120 -4.74 -3.04 21.08
CA MET A 120 -3.89 -2.71 19.92
C MET A 120 -4.11 -1.28 19.43
N TRP A 121 -5.37 -0.85 19.27
CA TRP A 121 -5.70 0.53 18.90
C TRP A 121 -5.41 1.53 20.03
N ALA A 122 -5.70 1.18 21.28
CA ALA A 122 -5.34 2.02 22.43
C ALA A 122 -3.83 2.25 22.50
N GLY A 123 -3.01 1.21 22.31
CA GLY A 123 -1.56 1.32 22.23
C GLY A 123 -1.09 2.24 21.10
N PHE A 124 -1.68 2.13 19.91
CA PHE A 124 -1.41 3.06 18.80
C PHE A 124 -1.74 4.51 19.15
N PHE A 125 -2.92 4.78 19.71
CA PHE A 125 -3.32 6.14 20.09
C PHE A 125 -2.47 6.70 21.23
N THR A 126 -2.14 5.90 22.25
CA THR A 126 -1.24 6.30 23.34
C THR A 126 0.18 6.60 22.82
N ALA A 127 0.73 5.78 21.94
CA ALA A 127 2.03 6.04 21.31
C ALA A 127 2.01 7.31 20.44
N SER A 128 0.91 7.55 19.72
CA SER A 128 0.72 8.75 18.90
C SER A 128 0.61 10.03 19.74
N LEU A 129 -0.09 9.97 20.88
CA LEU A 129 -0.12 11.06 21.85
C LEU A 129 1.27 11.31 22.47
N PHE A 130 2.02 10.26 22.81
CA PHE A 130 3.40 10.41 23.29
C PHE A 130 4.29 11.12 22.24
N VAL A 131 4.22 10.70 20.97
CA VAL A 131 4.96 11.37 19.88
C VAL A 131 4.53 12.84 19.74
N TYR A 132 3.23 13.14 19.78
CA TYR A 132 2.72 14.51 19.71
C TYR A 132 3.19 15.39 20.89
N PHE A 133 3.24 14.86 22.10
CA PHE A 133 3.65 15.65 23.26
C PHE A 133 5.17 15.76 23.46
N VAL A 134 5.95 14.78 23.01
CA VAL A 134 7.39 14.65 23.34
C VAL A 134 8.32 14.87 22.14
N VAL A 135 7.91 14.47 20.93
CA VAL A 135 8.76 14.54 19.72
C VAL A 135 8.36 15.68 18.79
N SER A 136 7.06 15.87 18.58
CA SER A 136 6.49 16.91 17.72
C SER A 136 6.68 18.32 18.29
N GLY A 137 6.74 19.33 17.40
CA GLY A 137 6.64 20.75 17.75
C GLY A 137 5.21 21.17 18.11
N ARG A 138 4.23 20.29 17.80
CA ARG A 138 2.78 20.50 17.87
C ARG A 138 2.26 21.42 16.77
N ASP A 139 3.01 21.50 15.67
CA ASP A 139 2.61 22.22 14.46
C ASP A 139 1.56 21.43 13.67
N PHE A 140 0.75 22.13 12.87
CA PHE A 140 -0.30 21.51 12.05
C PHE A 140 0.23 20.42 11.10
N SER A 141 1.47 20.56 10.63
CA SER A 141 2.18 19.57 9.81
C SER A 141 2.36 18.21 10.48
N PHE A 142 2.23 18.09 11.81
CA PHE A 142 2.23 16.81 12.50
C PHE A 142 1.19 15.82 11.95
N LEU A 143 0.09 16.30 11.36
CA LEU A 143 -0.91 15.46 10.69
C LEU A 143 -0.31 14.55 9.60
N MET A 144 0.72 14.99 8.87
CA MET A 144 1.43 14.14 7.92
C MET A 144 2.19 13.01 8.63
N THR A 145 2.89 13.31 9.72
CA THR A 145 3.59 12.30 10.54
C THR A 145 2.60 11.32 11.14
N TYR A 146 1.46 11.80 11.67
CA TYR A 146 0.44 10.94 12.25
C TYR A 146 -0.23 10.04 11.19
N GLY A 147 -0.44 10.57 9.98
CA GLY A 147 -0.85 9.80 8.81
C GLY A 147 0.11 8.65 8.51
N ALA A 148 1.41 8.96 8.44
CA ALA A 148 2.48 7.97 8.26
C ALA A 148 2.55 6.94 9.40
N MET A 149 2.41 7.36 10.66
CA MET A 149 2.34 6.45 11.82
C MET A 149 1.20 5.45 11.68
N SER A 150 0.02 5.91 11.25
CA SER A 150 -1.14 5.04 11.02
C SER A 150 -0.92 4.08 9.86
N ARG A 151 -0.28 4.53 8.78
CA ARG A 151 0.08 3.67 7.64
C ARG A 151 1.06 2.57 8.07
N MET A 152 2.13 2.93 8.80
CA MET A 152 3.09 1.99 9.38
C MET A 152 2.41 0.98 10.32
N PHE A 153 1.53 1.45 11.21
CA PHE A 153 0.75 0.62 12.12
C PHE A 153 -0.12 -0.39 11.38
N GLY A 154 -0.82 0.04 10.32
CA GLY A 154 -1.60 -0.83 9.45
C GLY A 154 -0.75 -1.97 8.84
N PHE A 155 0.42 -1.64 8.28
CA PHE A 155 1.32 -2.68 7.75
C PHE A 155 1.90 -3.57 8.86
N GLY A 156 2.14 -3.05 10.05
CA GLY A 156 2.50 -3.86 11.23
C GLY A 156 1.41 -4.89 11.58
N ILE A 157 0.14 -4.48 11.60
CA ILE A 157 -1.01 -5.37 11.81
C ILE A 157 -1.07 -6.45 10.70
N LEU A 158 -0.86 -6.07 9.45
CA LEU A 158 -0.88 -7.01 8.33
C LEU A 158 0.22 -8.06 8.43
N ASN A 159 1.42 -7.68 8.89
CA ASN A 159 2.51 -8.63 9.16
C ASN A 159 2.16 -9.57 10.32
N LEU A 160 1.68 -9.02 11.45
CA LEU A 160 1.22 -9.81 12.59
C LEU A 160 0.17 -10.86 12.15
N LYS A 161 -0.82 -10.45 11.36
CA LYS A 161 -1.81 -11.34 10.75
C LYS A 161 -1.16 -12.42 9.90
N THR A 162 -0.33 -12.02 8.93
CA THR A 162 0.20 -12.92 7.90
C THR A 162 1.13 -13.97 8.47
N PHE A 163 2.04 -13.57 9.37
CA PHE A 163 3.01 -14.49 9.98
C PHE A 163 2.42 -15.33 11.12
N THR A 164 1.48 -14.81 11.91
CA THR A 164 0.82 -15.60 12.97
C THR A 164 -0.14 -16.64 12.38
N SER A 165 -0.94 -16.27 11.38
CA SER A 165 -1.86 -17.20 10.71
C SER A 165 -1.16 -18.15 9.74
N ARG A 166 0.06 -17.79 9.28
CA ARG A 166 0.81 -18.44 8.20
C ARG A 166 0.01 -18.52 6.88
N ARG A 167 -0.81 -17.49 6.59
CA ARG A 167 -1.73 -17.45 5.45
C ARG A 167 -1.85 -16.06 4.81
N ALA A 168 -1.80 -16.05 3.48
CA ALA A 168 -1.97 -14.89 2.59
C ALA A 168 -3.43 -14.64 2.15
N THR A 169 -4.39 -15.41 2.69
CA THR A 169 -5.83 -15.32 2.39
C THR A 169 -6.37 -13.91 2.66
N GLY A 170 -7.18 -13.36 1.76
CA GLY A 170 -7.80 -12.04 1.86
C GLY A 170 -6.88 -10.83 1.63
N ILE A 171 -5.65 -11.03 1.14
CA ILE A 171 -4.66 -9.96 0.91
C ILE A 171 -4.37 -9.82 -0.59
N SER A 172 -4.51 -8.62 -1.15
CA SER A 172 -4.12 -8.33 -2.53
C SER A 172 -2.62 -8.03 -2.62
N ILE A 173 -1.87 -8.84 -3.37
CA ILE A 173 -0.44 -8.57 -3.60
C ILE A 173 -0.24 -7.31 -4.45
N LYS A 174 -1.24 -6.92 -5.25
CA LYS A 174 -1.19 -5.72 -6.09
C LYS A 174 -1.20 -4.45 -5.23
N THR A 175 -1.98 -4.42 -4.16
CA THR A 175 -1.91 -3.34 -3.16
C THR A 175 -0.52 -3.29 -2.50
N LEU A 176 0.08 -4.43 -2.16
CA LEU A 176 1.42 -4.46 -1.55
C LEU A 176 2.53 -4.02 -2.52
N GLN A 177 2.44 -4.38 -3.81
CA GLN A 177 3.33 -3.88 -4.86
C GLN A 177 3.22 -2.35 -4.98
N LEU A 178 1.99 -1.81 -5.04
CA LEU A 178 1.76 -0.36 -5.17
C LEU A 178 2.29 0.41 -3.97
N TYR A 179 2.00 -0.02 -2.74
CA TYR A 179 2.56 0.62 -1.55
C TYR A 179 4.09 0.48 -1.46
N SER A 180 4.68 -0.64 -1.92
CA SER A 180 6.15 -0.76 -1.99
C SER A 180 6.76 0.32 -2.88
N LEU A 181 6.12 0.64 -4.02
CA LEU A 181 6.54 1.75 -4.89
C LEU A 181 6.33 3.11 -4.21
N VAL A 182 5.18 3.35 -3.56
CA VAL A 182 4.91 4.59 -2.80
C VAL A 182 6.02 4.86 -1.80
N PHE A 183 6.31 3.90 -0.92
CA PHE A 183 7.31 4.06 0.12
C PHE A 183 8.71 4.25 -0.46
N PHE A 184 9.08 3.48 -1.48
CA PHE A 184 10.36 3.62 -2.18
C PHE A 184 10.55 5.02 -2.76
N PHE A 185 9.62 5.50 -3.61
CA PHE A 185 9.75 6.80 -4.27
C PHE A 185 9.67 7.98 -3.28
N ARG A 186 8.82 7.87 -2.24
CA ARG A 186 8.80 8.87 -1.15
C ARG A 186 10.14 8.94 -0.43
N LEU A 187 10.69 7.78 0.00
CA LEU A 187 12.00 7.70 0.65
C LEU A 187 13.12 8.30 -0.21
N THR A 188 13.15 8.02 -1.52
CA THR A 188 14.18 8.58 -2.41
C THR A 188 14.14 10.11 -2.52
N SER A 189 13.02 10.73 -2.17
CA SER A 189 12.81 12.19 -2.18
C SER A 189 13.14 12.80 -0.81
N ILE A 190 12.52 12.29 0.28
CA ILE A 190 12.66 12.84 1.63
C ILE A 190 14.06 12.65 2.25
N ILE A 191 14.84 11.65 1.77
CA ILE A 191 16.23 11.46 2.19
C ILE A 191 17.17 12.48 1.54
N ARG A 192 16.79 13.03 0.37
CA ARG A 192 17.61 13.99 -0.38
C ARG A 192 17.31 15.44 -0.01
N HIS A 193 16.04 15.78 0.20
CA HIS A 193 15.63 17.16 0.41
C HIS A 193 14.54 17.31 1.48
N GLU A 194 14.64 18.41 2.23
CA GLU A 194 13.74 18.73 3.33
C GLU A 194 12.37 19.28 2.90
N GLY A 195 12.20 19.77 1.67
CA GLY A 195 10.96 20.41 1.20
C GLY A 195 9.77 19.45 1.04
N TYR A 196 10.04 18.15 1.15
CA TYR A 196 9.07 17.06 1.09
C TYR A 196 8.59 16.57 2.46
N LEU A 197 9.20 17.08 3.55
CA LEU A 197 8.95 16.66 4.92
C LEU A 197 7.81 17.45 5.58
N PRO A 198 7.18 16.89 6.63
CA PRO A 198 6.40 17.69 7.57
C PRO A 198 7.29 18.79 8.17
N TYR A 199 6.82 20.05 8.17
CA TYR A 199 7.56 21.17 8.78
C TYR A 199 7.67 21.06 10.30
N ASP A 200 6.78 20.29 10.93
CA ASP A 200 6.83 19.94 12.35
C ASP A 200 8.13 19.22 12.71
N LYS A 201 8.64 19.42 13.94
CA LYS A 201 9.87 18.76 14.45
C LYS A 201 9.92 17.24 14.28
N SER A 202 8.78 16.54 14.23
CA SER A 202 8.73 15.11 13.92
C SER A 202 9.18 14.75 12.49
N GLY A 203 9.18 15.72 11.57
CA GLY A 203 9.73 15.60 10.22
C GLY A 203 11.25 15.38 10.17
N ASP A 204 12.00 15.88 11.16
CA ASP A 204 13.48 15.92 11.15
C ASP A 204 14.16 14.54 11.08
N TRP A 205 13.52 13.51 11.64
CA TRP A 205 14.09 12.16 11.70
C TRP A 205 13.02 11.08 11.83
N LEU A 206 11.97 11.34 12.63
CA LEU A 206 10.96 10.35 12.95
C LEU A 206 10.14 10.01 11.69
N TYR A 207 9.82 10.99 10.85
CA TYR A 207 9.14 10.77 9.57
C TYR A 207 9.92 9.83 8.64
N HIS A 208 11.25 10.02 8.49
CA HIS A 208 12.10 9.10 7.72
C HIS A 208 12.09 7.68 8.28
N VAL A 209 12.19 7.54 9.61
CA VAL A 209 12.13 6.23 10.29
C VAL A 209 10.79 5.55 10.05
N ILE A 210 9.67 6.28 10.12
CA ILE A 210 8.33 5.74 9.89
C ILE A 210 8.16 5.29 8.43
N GLU A 211 8.52 6.10 7.44
CA GLU A 211 8.41 5.72 6.02
C GLU A 211 9.36 4.55 5.68
N PHE A 212 10.56 4.50 6.27
CA PHE A 212 11.49 3.36 6.13
C PHE A 212 10.93 2.08 6.73
N MET A 213 10.43 2.12 7.97
CA MET A 213 9.80 0.96 8.61
C MET A 213 8.53 0.53 7.87
N SER A 214 7.80 1.47 7.27
CA SER A 214 6.65 1.17 6.41
C SER A 214 7.07 0.42 5.14
N LEU A 215 8.15 0.84 4.47
CA LEU A 215 8.72 0.09 3.34
C LEU A 215 9.10 -1.34 3.78
N VAL A 216 9.81 -1.49 4.90
CA VAL A 216 10.23 -2.80 5.44
C VAL A 216 9.01 -3.68 5.70
N PHE A 217 7.98 -3.17 6.38
CA PHE A 217 6.76 -3.93 6.68
C PHE A 217 5.94 -4.26 5.42
N THR A 218 5.85 -3.37 4.43
CA THR A 218 5.17 -3.68 3.17
C THR A 218 5.94 -4.74 2.38
N ALA A 219 7.27 -4.64 2.32
CA ALA A 219 8.13 -5.61 1.65
C ALA A 219 8.09 -6.99 2.34
N SER A 220 8.07 -7.06 3.67
CA SER A 220 7.95 -8.33 4.40
C SER A 220 6.56 -8.97 4.25
N ALA A 221 5.50 -8.17 4.18
CA ALA A 221 4.15 -8.65 3.87
C ALA A 221 4.06 -9.18 2.42
N LEU A 222 4.65 -8.45 1.45
CA LEU A 222 4.69 -8.86 0.05
C LEU A 222 5.47 -10.16 -0.14
N TRP A 223 6.67 -10.24 0.44
CA TRP A 223 7.49 -11.45 0.47
C TRP A 223 6.72 -12.61 1.11
N GLY A 224 6.08 -12.39 2.26
CA GLY A 224 5.26 -13.38 2.96
C GLY A 224 4.15 -13.96 2.07
N CYS A 225 3.46 -13.11 1.32
CA CYS A 225 2.41 -13.52 0.39
C CYS A 225 2.95 -14.23 -0.86
N MET A 226 4.09 -13.80 -1.40
CA MET A 226 4.65 -14.33 -2.65
C MET A 226 5.52 -15.58 -2.48
N VAL A 227 6.09 -15.81 -1.29
CA VAL A 227 7.07 -16.89 -1.02
C VAL A 227 6.52 -17.92 -0.02
N PRO A 228 6.60 -17.76 1.32
CA PRO A 228 6.25 -18.84 2.24
C PRO A 228 4.76 -19.20 2.29
N PHE A 229 3.85 -18.26 1.96
CA PHE A 229 2.40 -18.47 2.05
C PHE A 229 1.67 -18.43 0.69
N LYS A 230 2.42 -18.49 -0.41
CA LYS A 230 1.91 -18.43 -1.80
C LYS A 230 0.77 -19.41 -2.09
N SER A 231 0.80 -20.60 -1.51
CA SER A 231 -0.24 -21.64 -1.67
C SER A 231 -1.60 -21.25 -1.08
N THR A 232 -1.67 -20.18 -0.27
CA THR A 232 -2.88 -19.71 0.41
C THR A 232 -3.39 -18.36 -0.10
N TYR A 233 -2.70 -17.79 -1.10
CA TYR A 233 -3.06 -16.54 -1.77
C TYR A 233 -4.14 -16.79 -2.83
N GLN A 234 -5.18 -15.95 -2.83
CA GLN A 234 -6.39 -16.14 -3.62
C GLN A 234 -6.32 -15.36 -4.95
N SER A 235 -5.50 -15.87 -5.86
CA SER A 235 -5.31 -15.30 -7.21
C SER A 235 -6.56 -15.31 -8.11
N ASP A 236 -7.60 -16.03 -7.68
CA ASP A 236 -8.93 -16.13 -8.27
C ASP A 236 -9.81 -14.90 -8.01
N VAL A 237 -9.65 -14.23 -6.86
CA VAL A 237 -10.40 -13.00 -6.50
C VAL A 237 -9.57 -11.72 -6.57
N ASP A 238 -8.24 -11.78 -6.45
CA ASP A 238 -7.34 -10.63 -6.67
C ASP A 238 -7.14 -10.35 -8.17
N LYS A 239 -8.23 -10.12 -8.91
CA LYS A 239 -8.26 -9.94 -10.38
C LYS A 239 -8.17 -8.50 -10.87
N PHE A 240 -7.88 -7.55 -9.97
CA PHE A 240 -7.76 -6.15 -10.34
C PHE A 240 -6.69 -5.96 -11.45
N GLY A 241 -7.08 -5.35 -12.57
CA GLY A 241 -6.15 -5.03 -13.66
C GLY A 241 -5.57 -6.23 -14.42
N GLU A 242 -6.18 -7.42 -14.40
CA GLU A 242 -5.67 -8.59 -15.16
C GLU A 242 -6.25 -8.71 -16.59
N MET A 243 -6.52 -7.58 -17.27
CA MET A 243 -7.18 -7.59 -18.59
C MET A 243 -6.24 -7.88 -19.77
N ASN A 244 -5.03 -7.30 -19.79
CA ASN A 244 -4.03 -7.52 -20.86
C ASN A 244 -2.60 -7.63 -20.30
N VAL A 245 -2.44 -8.12 -19.06
CA VAL A 245 -1.13 -8.35 -18.42
C VAL A 245 -1.11 -9.73 -17.78
N PRO A 246 0.07 -10.35 -17.56
CA PRO A 246 0.15 -11.64 -16.88
C PRO A 246 -0.44 -11.58 -15.46
N PRO A 247 -0.99 -12.69 -14.93
CA PRO A 247 -1.53 -12.73 -13.58
C PRO A 247 -0.53 -12.24 -12.52
N GLY A 248 -0.99 -11.40 -11.60
CA GLY A 248 -0.15 -10.74 -10.60
C GLY A 248 0.49 -9.41 -11.02
N PHE A 249 0.43 -9.01 -12.30
CA PHE A 249 0.99 -7.73 -12.79
C PHE A 249 -0.05 -6.58 -12.86
N GLY A 250 -1.30 -6.80 -12.44
CA GLY A 250 -2.37 -5.81 -12.54
C GLY A 250 -2.13 -4.47 -11.82
N ALA A 251 -1.17 -4.39 -10.90
CA ALA A 251 -0.70 -3.12 -10.32
C ALA A 251 -0.20 -2.12 -11.38
N VAL A 252 0.32 -2.59 -12.52
CA VAL A 252 0.83 -1.76 -13.63
C VAL A 252 -0.24 -0.78 -14.16
N TYR A 253 -1.52 -1.16 -14.15
CA TYR A 253 -2.64 -0.30 -14.57
C TYR A 253 -2.85 0.94 -13.70
N LEU A 254 -2.30 0.97 -12.48
CA LEU A 254 -2.27 2.17 -11.64
C LEU A 254 -0.86 2.77 -11.64
N ALA A 255 0.17 1.95 -11.49
CA ALA A 255 1.55 2.39 -11.39
C ALA A 255 2.05 3.18 -12.61
N VAL A 256 1.70 2.79 -13.84
CA VAL A 256 2.19 3.46 -15.05
C VAL A 256 1.43 4.75 -15.38
N PRO A 257 0.09 4.79 -15.43
CA PRO A 257 -0.63 6.05 -15.73
C PRO A 257 -0.36 7.14 -14.69
N VAL A 258 -0.23 6.78 -13.41
CA VAL A 258 0.09 7.74 -12.35
C VAL A 258 1.53 8.25 -12.45
N LEU A 259 2.48 7.43 -12.92
CA LEU A 259 3.86 7.88 -13.18
C LEU A 259 3.89 8.90 -14.32
N LEU A 260 3.20 8.61 -15.43
CA LEU A 260 3.07 9.55 -16.54
C LEU A 260 2.40 10.87 -16.10
N LEU A 261 1.39 10.80 -15.24
CA LEU A 261 0.73 11.98 -14.68
C LEU A 261 1.68 12.81 -13.80
N ALA A 262 2.45 12.17 -12.91
CA ALA A 262 3.42 12.87 -12.04
C ALA A 262 4.58 13.51 -12.85
N LEU A 263 5.04 12.88 -13.93
CA LEU A 263 6.04 13.45 -14.84
C LEU A 263 5.57 14.75 -15.51
N VAL A 264 4.26 14.91 -15.74
CA VAL A 264 3.66 16.10 -16.37
C VAL A 264 3.16 17.12 -15.34
N VAL A 265 2.63 16.66 -14.20
CA VAL A 265 2.01 17.47 -13.16
C VAL A 265 2.66 17.18 -11.81
N HIS A 266 3.69 17.96 -11.48
CA HIS A 266 4.38 17.97 -10.19
C HIS A 266 4.62 19.42 -9.73
N PRO A 267 4.70 19.69 -8.41
CA PRO A 267 5.14 20.97 -7.89
C PRO A 267 6.65 21.14 -8.08
N ASN A 268 7.16 22.33 -7.80
CA ASN A 268 8.60 22.58 -7.71
C ASN A 268 8.94 22.95 -6.26
N LEU A 269 9.24 21.95 -5.43
CA LEU A 269 9.52 22.13 -4.01
C LEU A 269 11.01 22.32 -3.73
N ASN A 270 11.87 21.62 -4.47
CA ASN A 270 13.33 21.70 -4.31
C ASN A 270 14.11 21.97 -5.61
N SER A 271 13.43 22.22 -6.72
CA SER A 271 14.03 22.40 -8.07
C SER A 271 14.91 21.22 -8.51
N ASP A 272 14.60 20.04 -7.99
CA ASP A 272 15.14 18.74 -8.42
C ASP A 272 14.00 17.93 -9.01
N PHE A 273 13.89 17.98 -10.35
CA PHE A 273 12.86 17.28 -11.12
C PHE A 273 12.67 15.82 -10.72
N LEU A 274 13.75 15.10 -10.40
CA LEU A 274 13.66 13.67 -10.04
C LEU A 274 12.98 13.48 -8.68
N SER A 275 13.32 14.30 -7.69
CA SER A 275 12.71 14.24 -6.36
C SER A 275 11.29 14.83 -6.34
N ASP A 276 11.04 15.92 -7.09
CA ASP A 276 9.72 16.54 -7.23
C ASP A 276 8.73 15.57 -7.90
N CYS A 277 9.15 14.89 -8.96
CA CYS A 277 8.36 13.83 -9.60
C CYS A 277 8.21 12.58 -8.73
N ALA A 278 9.26 12.11 -8.06
CA ALA A 278 9.21 10.90 -7.22
C ALA A 278 8.27 11.07 -6.02
N TRP A 279 8.33 12.20 -5.33
CA TRP A 279 7.44 12.51 -4.22
C TRP A 279 5.98 12.63 -4.68
N THR A 280 5.76 13.31 -5.81
CA THR A 280 4.43 13.48 -6.40
C THR A 280 3.84 12.15 -6.88
N TYR A 281 4.67 11.31 -7.51
CA TYR A 281 4.30 9.96 -7.90
C TYR A 281 3.87 9.13 -6.69
N ALA A 282 4.66 9.15 -5.61
CA ALA A 282 4.30 8.47 -4.37
C ALA A 282 2.97 8.97 -3.80
N MET A 283 2.73 10.28 -3.76
CA MET A 283 1.46 10.87 -3.30
C MET A 283 0.28 10.40 -4.15
N TYR A 284 0.33 10.57 -5.47
CA TYR A 284 -0.79 10.23 -6.36
C TYR A 284 -1.02 8.72 -6.42
N LEU A 285 0.04 7.91 -6.34
CA LEU A 285 -0.07 6.44 -6.40
C LEU A 285 -0.70 5.89 -5.12
N GLU A 286 -0.36 6.45 -3.95
CA GLU A 286 -0.91 6.02 -2.67
C GLU A 286 -2.43 6.24 -2.59
N SER A 287 -2.96 7.26 -3.27
CA SER A 287 -4.41 7.49 -3.43
C SER A 287 -5.12 6.31 -4.11
N LEU A 288 -4.42 5.55 -4.96
CA LEU A 288 -4.97 4.41 -5.70
C LEU A 288 -4.44 3.05 -5.22
N ALA A 289 -3.37 3.02 -4.42
CA ALA A 289 -2.68 1.80 -3.98
C ALA A 289 -3.59 0.81 -3.22
N LEU A 290 -4.65 1.30 -2.57
CA LEU A 290 -5.61 0.49 -1.83
C LEU A 290 -6.74 -0.12 -2.70
N VAL A 291 -6.93 0.38 -3.93
CA VAL A 291 -8.04 -0.05 -4.81
C VAL A 291 -8.04 -1.56 -5.09
N PRO A 292 -6.91 -2.24 -5.36
CA PRO A 292 -6.91 -3.69 -5.54
C PRO A 292 -7.42 -4.48 -4.32
N GLN A 293 -7.08 -4.04 -3.10
CA GLN A 293 -7.56 -4.66 -1.86
C GLN A 293 -9.08 -4.48 -1.66
N LEU A 294 -9.62 -3.29 -1.94
CA LEU A 294 -11.06 -3.04 -1.88
C LEU A 294 -11.82 -3.82 -2.96
N PHE A 295 -11.26 -3.92 -4.17
CA PHE A 295 -11.78 -4.76 -5.24
C PHE A 295 -11.81 -6.25 -4.83
N MET A 296 -10.73 -6.75 -4.23
CA MET A 296 -10.65 -8.14 -3.75
C MET A 296 -11.73 -8.45 -2.71
N PHE A 297 -12.00 -7.53 -1.78
CA PHE A 297 -13.09 -7.67 -0.81
C PHE A 297 -14.47 -7.80 -1.48
N GLN A 298 -14.76 -6.97 -2.49
CA GLN A 298 -16.03 -7.02 -3.23
C GLN A 298 -16.20 -8.30 -4.08
N LYS A 299 -15.10 -8.97 -4.44
CA LYS A 299 -15.11 -10.24 -5.19
C LYS A 299 -15.13 -11.49 -4.32
N GLN A 300 -14.89 -11.36 -3.02
CA GLN A 300 -14.88 -12.51 -2.11
C GLN A 300 -16.32 -13.01 -1.85
N THR A 301 -16.62 -14.24 -2.26
CA THR A 301 -17.98 -14.83 -2.23
C THR A 301 -18.68 -14.74 -0.86
N SER A 302 -17.92 -14.85 0.23
CA SER A 302 -18.46 -14.78 1.58
C SER A 302 -18.83 -13.37 2.07
N GLY A 303 -18.29 -12.30 1.46
CA GLY A 303 -18.34 -10.93 2.00
C GLY A 303 -17.58 -10.71 3.33
N VAL A 304 -17.35 -11.78 4.10
CA VAL A 304 -16.62 -11.78 5.37
C VAL A 304 -15.15 -11.37 5.19
N VAL A 305 -14.76 -10.25 5.80
CA VAL A 305 -13.37 -9.79 5.88
C VAL A 305 -12.73 -10.23 7.20
N GLU A 306 -11.51 -10.75 7.14
CA GLU A 306 -10.75 -11.11 8.34
C GLU A 306 -10.43 -9.86 9.18
N LEU A 307 -10.64 -9.94 10.49
CA LEU A 307 -10.63 -8.79 11.40
C LEU A 307 -9.30 -8.01 11.43
N LEU A 308 -8.15 -8.70 11.40
CA LEU A 308 -6.85 -8.01 11.33
C LEU A 308 -6.61 -7.37 9.96
N THR A 309 -7.09 -7.97 8.86
CA THR A 309 -7.06 -7.36 7.53
C THR A 309 -7.96 -6.12 7.48
N ALA A 310 -9.11 -6.15 8.16
CA ALA A 310 -9.98 -4.99 8.33
C ALA A 310 -9.30 -3.87 9.13
N HIS A 311 -8.62 -4.19 10.25
CA HIS A 311 -7.86 -3.20 11.01
C HIS A 311 -6.69 -2.60 10.19
N PHE A 312 -6.00 -3.39 9.36
CA PHE A 312 -5.01 -2.90 8.40
C PHE A 312 -5.59 -1.85 7.44
N VAL A 313 -6.70 -2.18 6.76
CA VAL A 313 -7.36 -1.25 5.80
C VAL A 313 -7.91 -0.02 6.51
N ALA A 314 -8.47 -0.17 7.72
CA ALA A 314 -8.94 0.95 8.53
C ALA A 314 -7.80 1.89 8.97
N ALA A 315 -6.62 1.35 9.30
CA ALA A 315 -5.45 2.15 9.67
C ALA A 315 -4.85 2.91 8.47
N LEU A 316 -4.83 2.32 7.27
CA LEU A 316 -4.50 3.05 6.04
C LEU A 316 -5.49 4.20 5.79
N GLY A 317 -6.79 3.92 5.95
CA GLY A 317 -7.84 4.91 5.78
C GLY A 317 -7.77 6.06 6.79
N PHE A 318 -7.56 5.77 8.07
CA PHE A 318 -7.35 6.79 9.10
C PHE A 318 -6.12 7.65 8.77
N GLY A 319 -5.04 7.03 8.30
CA GLY A 319 -3.85 7.75 7.86
C GLY A 319 -4.14 8.74 6.73
N ARG A 320 -4.95 8.32 5.74
CA ARG A 320 -5.39 9.22 4.67
C ARG A 320 -6.28 10.36 5.15
N VAL A 321 -7.14 10.16 6.16
CA VAL A 321 -7.95 11.26 6.72
C VAL A 321 -7.05 12.35 7.31
N MET A 322 -6.00 11.97 8.05
CA MET A 322 -5.05 12.95 8.63
C MET A 322 -4.32 13.73 7.53
N GLU A 323 -3.83 13.04 6.50
CA GLU A 323 -3.13 13.68 5.37
C GLU A 323 -4.05 14.56 4.54
N PHE A 324 -5.28 14.12 4.25
CA PHE A 324 -6.26 14.93 3.55
C PHE A 324 -6.61 16.20 4.34
N MET A 325 -6.79 16.10 5.67
CA MET A 325 -6.97 17.26 6.53
C MET A 325 -5.80 18.24 6.44
N PHE A 326 -4.55 17.75 6.40
CA PHE A 326 -3.38 18.61 6.18
C PHE A 326 -3.44 19.32 4.82
N TRP A 327 -3.64 18.55 3.74
CA TRP A 327 -3.61 19.09 2.38
C TRP A 327 -4.74 20.07 2.08
N VAL A 328 -5.93 19.94 2.71
CA VAL A 328 -7.03 20.91 2.57
C VAL A 328 -6.59 22.34 2.89
N TYR A 329 -5.67 22.53 3.84
CA TYR A 329 -5.08 23.84 4.13
C TYR A 329 -3.81 24.09 3.32
N SER A 330 -2.93 23.09 3.15
CA SER A 330 -1.58 23.28 2.59
C SER A 330 -1.43 23.10 1.07
N TYR A 331 -2.49 22.74 0.32
CA TYR A 331 -2.40 22.47 -1.13
C TYR A 331 -1.82 23.61 -1.97
N HIS A 332 -1.94 24.85 -1.51
CA HIS A 332 -1.52 26.04 -2.24
C HIS A 332 0.02 26.17 -2.32
N GLU A 333 0.75 25.50 -1.44
CA GLU A 333 2.21 25.35 -1.47
C GLU A 333 2.67 24.42 -2.60
N LEU A 334 1.81 23.53 -3.09
CA LEU A 334 2.10 22.62 -4.21
C LEU A 334 1.94 23.30 -5.58
N GLN A 335 2.74 24.34 -5.78
CA GLN A 335 2.81 25.10 -7.03
C GLN A 335 3.97 24.66 -7.92
N THR A 336 3.76 24.73 -9.23
CA THR A 336 4.81 24.59 -10.25
C THR A 336 5.76 25.81 -10.23
N LYS A 337 6.91 25.70 -10.91
CA LYS A 337 7.84 26.83 -11.14
C LYS A 337 7.17 28.09 -11.73
N ASN A 338 6.07 27.92 -12.47
CA ASN A 338 5.34 29.00 -13.12
C ASN A 338 4.16 29.52 -12.27
N GLY A 339 4.06 29.15 -10.99
CA GLY A 339 2.98 29.56 -10.08
C GLY A 339 1.64 28.83 -10.27
N SER A 340 1.54 27.89 -11.21
CA SER A 340 0.33 27.07 -11.38
C SER A 340 0.13 26.13 -10.19
N LYS A 341 -1.05 26.19 -9.56
CA LYS A 341 -1.47 25.37 -8.40
C LYS A 341 -2.11 24.02 -8.79
N MET A 342 -2.04 23.64 -10.08
CA MET A 342 -2.59 22.37 -10.57
C MET A 342 -2.11 21.11 -9.79
N PRO A 343 -0.83 20.98 -9.39
CA PRO A 343 -0.39 19.84 -8.60
C PRO A 343 -1.10 19.73 -7.25
N GLY A 344 -1.34 20.87 -6.59
CA GLY A 344 -2.10 20.96 -5.33
C GLY A 344 -3.57 20.58 -5.47
N TYR A 345 -4.26 21.07 -6.51
CA TYR A 345 -5.65 20.66 -6.76
C TYR A 345 -5.76 19.16 -7.07
N LEU A 346 -4.81 18.60 -7.81
CA LEU A 346 -4.76 17.17 -8.12
C LEU A 346 -4.40 16.30 -6.89
N ALA A 347 -3.52 16.81 -6.00
CA ALA A 347 -3.24 16.19 -4.71
C ALA A 347 -4.47 16.12 -3.81
N LEU A 348 -5.28 17.19 -3.76
CA LEU A 348 -6.56 17.19 -3.05
C LEU A 348 -7.57 16.23 -3.66
N PHE A 349 -7.77 16.31 -4.99
CA PHE A 349 -8.76 15.52 -5.70
C PHE A 349 -8.49 14.01 -5.56
N SER A 350 -7.23 13.58 -5.74
CA SER A 350 -6.85 12.17 -5.63
C SER A 350 -7.07 11.60 -4.22
N GLN A 351 -6.71 12.35 -3.18
CA GLN A 351 -6.93 11.95 -1.78
C GLN A 351 -8.42 11.93 -1.41
N PHE A 352 -9.19 12.93 -1.86
CA PHE A 352 -10.64 12.95 -1.69
C PHE A 352 -11.31 11.74 -2.37
N MET A 353 -10.91 11.41 -3.60
CA MET A 353 -11.39 10.22 -4.31
C MET A 353 -11.05 8.92 -3.57
N GLN A 354 -9.86 8.81 -2.96
CA GLN A 354 -9.56 7.65 -2.12
C GLN A 354 -10.50 7.53 -0.92
N LEU A 355 -10.77 8.64 -0.21
CA LEU A 355 -11.69 8.64 0.93
C LEU A 355 -13.11 8.26 0.49
N VAL A 356 -13.60 8.75 -0.66
CA VAL A 356 -14.89 8.37 -1.24
C VAL A 356 -14.95 6.87 -1.52
N LEU A 357 -13.92 6.28 -2.12
CA LEU A 357 -13.84 4.83 -2.38
C LEU A 357 -13.80 3.99 -1.08
N MET A 358 -13.41 4.59 0.05
CA MET A 358 -13.37 3.93 1.36
C MET A 358 -14.64 4.13 2.21
N LEU A 359 -15.57 5.01 1.83
CA LEU A 359 -16.77 5.33 2.64
C LEU A 359 -17.58 4.07 3.01
N ASP A 360 -17.83 3.20 2.03
CA ASP A 360 -18.57 1.95 2.21
C ASP A 360 -17.85 1.03 3.22
N PHE A 361 -16.55 0.84 3.03
CA PHE A 361 -15.71 0.08 3.96
C PHE A 361 -15.74 0.67 5.38
N PHE A 362 -15.60 1.99 5.54
CA PHE A 362 -15.64 2.64 6.86
C PHE A 362 -16.98 2.46 7.56
N TRP A 363 -18.10 2.55 6.83
CA TRP A 363 -19.44 2.36 7.36
C TRP A 363 -19.62 0.94 7.92
N TYR A 364 -19.32 -0.08 7.12
CA TYR A 364 -19.43 -1.48 7.57
C TYR A 364 -18.41 -1.83 8.65
N TYR A 365 -17.19 -1.29 8.60
CA TYR A 365 -16.18 -1.43 9.66
C TYR A 365 -16.66 -0.84 10.99
N TYR A 366 -17.25 0.37 10.97
CA TYR A 366 -17.84 0.99 12.16
C TYR A 366 -18.97 0.13 12.75
N LEU A 367 -19.89 -0.37 11.91
CA LEU A 367 -20.96 -1.26 12.36
C LEU A 367 -20.43 -2.56 12.97
N ALA A 368 -19.41 -3.18 12.35
CA ALA A 368 -18.77 -4.39 12.85
C ALA A 368 -18.12 -4.18 14.23
N VAL A 369 -17.37 -3.09 14.40
CA VAL A 369 -16.73 -2.73 15.68
C VAL A 369 -17.78 -2.40 16.74
N LYS A 370 -18.78 -1.57 16.42
CA LYS A 370 -19.85 -1.16 17.35
C LYS A 370 -20.65 -2.35 17.88
N ASN A 371 -20.98 -3.29 17.01
CA ASN A 371 -21.83 -4.44 17.34
C ASN A 371 -21.03 -5.67 17.79
N ALA A 372 -19.69 -5.60 17.80
CA ALA A 372 -18.77 -6.72 18.02
C ALA A 372 -19.06 -7.94 17.11
N THR A 373 -19.47 -7.69 15.87
CA THR A 373 -19.78 -8.69 14.84
C THR A 373 -18.63 -8.81 13.82
N PRO A 374 -18.51 -9.94 13.09
CA PRO A 374 -17.61 -10.03 11.94
C PRO A 374 -17.91 -8.91 10.91
N LEU A 375 -16.87 -8.38 10.27
CA LEU A 375 -17.05 -7.47 9.14
C LEU A 375 -17.53 -8.26 7.93
N VAL A 376 -18.73 -7.92 7.44
CA VAL A 376 -19.29 -8.46 6.20
C VAL A 376 -19.61 -7.28 5.29
N LEU A 377 -18.99 -7.26 4.11
CA LEU A 377 -19.25 -6.27 3.08
C LEU A 377 -20.33 -6.78 2.10
N PRO A 378 -21.14 -5.88 1.48
CA PRO A 378 -22.11 -6.28 0.47
C PRO A 378 -21.42 -6.91 -0.73
N SER A 379 -21.67 -8.20 -0.98
CA SER A 379 -21.33 -8.82 -2.25
C SER A 379 -22.46 -8.54 -3.25
N HIS A 380 -22.10 -8.22 -4.50
CA HIS A 380 -23.06 -7.90 -5.57
C HIS A 380 -23.89 -9.13 -6.05
N GLY A 381 -23.88 -10.24 -5.29
CA GLY A 381 -24.73 -11.41 -5.48
C GLY A 381 -25.98 -11.43 -4.60
N ASN A 382 -26.04 -10.63 -3.53
CA ASN A 382 -27.23 -10.49 -2.67
C ASN A 382 -27.83 -9.09 -2.84
N ALA A 383 -28.57 -8.90 -3.94
CA ALA A 383 -29.47 -7.76 -4.05
C ALA A 383 -30.52 -7.83 -2.92
N MET A 384 -30.68 -6.71 -2.20
CA MET A 384 -31.78 -6.35 -1.29
C MET A 384 -32.78 -7.47 -0.92
N GLY A 385 -32.45 -8.22 0.12
CA GLY A 385 -33.45 -8.81 1.00
C GLY A 385 -34.02 -7.76 1.97
N MET A 386 -34.55 -6.64 1.45
CA MET A 386 -35.40 -5.74 2.24
C MET A 386 -36.84 -6.18 2.05
N VAL A 387 -37.40 -6.77 3.10
CA VAL A 387 -38.83 -7.03 3.33
C VAL A 387 -39.15 -6.53 4.73
#